data_AF-K1XDV7-F1
#
_entry.id   AF-K1XDV7-F1
#
_cell.length_a   1.000
_cell.length_b   1.000
_cell.length_c   1.000
_cell.angle_alpha   90.00
_cell.angle_beta   90.00
_cell.angle_gamma   90.00
#
_symmetry.space_group_name_H-M   'P 1'
#
loop_
_entity.id
_entity.type
_entity.pdbx_description
1 polymer ?
#
loop_
_entity_poly.entity_id
_entity_poly.type
_entity_poly.pdbx_seq_one_letter_code
_entity_poly.pdbx_strand_id
1 'polypeptide(L)'
;LVSLLYAGDRFEAKSAIVQALKNHRLIILNRYTTANSGFQRGKFQTLEDRRQYQRWLNHVEHEIFEIPREDLVIYLDVPPEEGQRLVQTKEFRGYIGDEKVDQHEKNIQFLNKAYLSFQEMISDNSHWQKISCLEYGGTGPIRSRESIHEDIWQLVSEFIKRYPDLKARW
;
A
#
# COMPACT_ATOMS: atom_id res chain seq x y z
N LEU A 1 -1.46 -5.94 18.46
CA LEU A 1 -0.06 -6.44 18.55
C LEU A 1 0.66 -6.39 17.19
N VAL A 2 0.13 -7.02 16.13
CA VAL A 2 0.78 -7.05 14.80
C VAL A 2 1.12 -5.65 14.25
N SER A 3 0.24 -4.65 14.41
CA SER A 3 0.48 -3.29 13.95
C SER A 3 1.71 -2.63 14.60
N LEU A 4 1.98 -2.93 15.87
CA LEU A 4 3.16 -2.42 16.59
C LEU A 4 4.44 -3.07 16.07
N LEU A 5 4.42 -4.36 15.72
CA LEU A 5 5.59 -5.04 15.15
C LEU A 5 5.99 -4.40 13.80
N TYR A 6 5.01 -4.14 12.93
CA TYR A 6 5.27 -3.42 11.67
C TYR A 6 5.74 -1.97 11.88
N ALA A 7 5.22 -1.29 12.90
CA ALA A 7 5.69 0.04 13.26
C ALA A 7 7.12 0.02 13.82
N GLY A 8 7.47 -0.99 14.63
CA GLY A 8 8.82 -1.19 15.16
C GLY A 8 9.85 -1.49 14.08
N ASP A 9 9.51 -2.34 13.11
CA ASP A 9 10.34 -2.62 11.93
C ASP A 9 10.66 -1.33 11.14
N ARG A 10 9.64 -0.51 10.89
CA ARG A 10 9.84 0.80 10.25
C ARG A 10 10.64 1.77 11.12
N PHE A 11 10.47 1.74 12.43
CA PHE A 11 11.24 2.56 13.36
C PHE A 11 12.73 2.22 13.30
N GLU A 12 13.07 0.93 13.22
CA GLU A 12 14.46 0.49 13.03
C GLU A 12 15.04 1.01 11.70
N ALA A 13 14.24 0.96 10.62
CA ALA A 13 14.63 1.47 9.31
C ALA A 13 14.62 3.02 9.18
N LYS A 14 14.02 3.75 10.15
CA LYS A 14 13.80 5.21 10.08
C LYS A 14 15.08 5.99 9.79
N SER A 15 16.18 5.61 10.43
CA SER A 15 17.46 6.33 10.34
C SER A 15 17.97 6.41 8.90
N ALA A 16 17.89 5.31 8.16
CA ALA A 16 18.27 5.24 6.74
C ALA A 16 17.36 6.09 5.86
N ILE A 17 16.04 6.07 6.12
CA ILE A 17 15.06 6.90 5.40
C ILE A 17 15.39 8.38 5.61
N VAL A 18 15.52 8.81 6.88
CA VAL A 18 15.82 10.20 7.23
C VAL A 18 17.16 10.65 6.64
N GLN A 19 18.18 9.80 6.65
CA GLN A 19 19.48 10.13 6.05
C GLN A 19 19.38 10.28 4.52
N ALA A 20 18.63 9.42 3.84
CA ALA A 20 18.41 9.54 2.41
C ALA A 20 17.63 10.82 2.06
N LEU A 21 16.59 11.15 2.83
CA LEU A 21 15.83 12.40 2.66
C LEU A 21 16.70 13.64 2.87
N LYS A 22 17.53 13.68 3.92
CA LYS A 22 18.49 14.77 4.17
C LYS A 22 19.49 14.96 3.03
N ASN A 23 19.77 13.90 2.27
CA ASN A 23 20.66 13.95 1.10
C ASN A 23 19.91 14.27 -0.20
N HIS A 24 18.68 14.78 -0.13
CA HIS A 24 17.81 15.11 -1.27
C HIS A 24 17.68 13.92 -2.24
N ARG A 25 17.44 12.72 -1.71
CA ARG A 25 17.20 11.52 -2.52
C ARG A 25 15.70 11.24 -2.61
N LEU A 26 15.26 10.82 -3.80
CA LEU A 26 13.97 10.16 -3.97
C LEU A 26 14.04 8.75 -3.38
N ILE A 27 13.05 8.39 -2.57
CA ILE A 27 12.97 7.08 -1.92
C ILE A 27 11.67 6.41 -2.39
N ILE A 28 11.78 5.18 -2.89
CA ILE A 28 10.65 4.37 -3.30
C ILE A 28 10.54 3.21 -2.30
N LEU A 29 9.41 3.12 -1.60
CA LEU A 29 9.16 2.09 -0.61
C LEU A 29 8.05 1.17 -1.10
N ASN A 30 8.34 -0.12 -1.18
CA ASN A 30 7.32 -1.13 -1.43
C ASN A 30 6.59 -1.44 -0.12
N ARG A 31 5.43 -0.78 0.05
CA ARG A 31 4.67 -0.66 1.31
C ARG A 31 5.34 0.26 2.32
N TYR A 32 4.51 0.88 3.14
CA TYR A 32 4.92 1.77 4.21
C TYR A 32 3.86 1.77 5.33
N THR A 33 3.75 2.86 6.08
CA THR A 33 2.73 3.08 7.14
C THR A 33 1.31 2.83 6.64
N THR A 34 1.01 3.28 5.41
CA THR A 34 -0.30 3.15 4.76
C THR A 34 -0.78 1.71 4.59
N ALA A 35 0.14 0.77 4.36
CA ALA A 35 -0.21 -0.64 4.26
C ALA A 35 -0.70 -1.18 5.62
N ASN A 36 -0.01 -0.83 6.71
CA ASN A 36 -0.43 -1.22 8.05
C ASN A 36 -1.82 -0.64 8.39
N SER A 37 -2.08 0.60 7.99
CA SER A 37 -3.40 1.18 8.13
C SER A 37 -4.47 0.41 7.36
N GLY A 38 -4.35 0.27 6.02
CA GLY A 38 -5.40 -0.33 5.19
C GLY A 38 -5.75 -1.78 5.57
N PHE A 39 -4.75 -2.62 5.84
CA PHE A 39 -4.99 -4.01 6.22
C PHE A 39 -5.63 -4.17 7.60
N GLN A 40 -5.29 -3.31 8.56
CA GLN A 40 -5.78 -3.45 9.93
C GLN A 40 -7.10 -2.72 10.12
N ARG A 41 -7.31 -1.57 9.47
CA ARG A 41 -8.60 -0.86 9.45
C ARG A 41 -9.72 -1.74 8.92
N GLY A 42 -9.47 -2.54 7.88
CA GLY A 42 -10.44 -3.51 7.34
C GLY A 42 -10.93 -4.56 8.36
N LYS A 43 -10.23 -4.77 9.47
CA LYS A 43 -10.65 -5.72 10.51
C LYS A 43 -11.75 -5.17 11.43
N PHE A 44 -11.92 -3.85 11.49
CA PHE A 44 -12.91 -3.21 12.34
C PHE A 44 -14.25 -3.06 11.62
N GLN A 45 -15.33 -3.34 12.35
CA GLN A 45 -16.68 -3.33 11.81
C GLN A 45 -17.28 -1.93 11.75
N THR A 46 -16.99 -1.08 12.74
CA THR A 46 -17.57 0.26 12.84
C THR A 46 -16.61 1.33 12.31
N LEU A 47 -17.19 2.42 11.79
CA LEU A 47 -16.41 3.57 11.34
C LEU A 47 -15.65 4.24 12.50
N GLU A 48 -16.23 4.25 13.70
CA GLU A 48 -15.57 4.86 14.87
C GLU A 48 -14.35 4.07 15.30
N ASP A 49 -14.42 2.73 15.36
CA ASP A 49 -13.27 1.90 15.69
C ASP A 49 -12.15 2.06 14.66
N ARG A 50 -12.49 2.15 13.37
CA ARG A 50 -11.52 2.41 12.29
C ARG A 50 -10.83 3.76 12.47
N ARG A 51 -11.58 4.80 12.87
CA ARG A 51 -11.04 6.14 13.13
C ARG A 51 -10.17 6.16 14.38
N GLN A 52 -10.60 5.51 15.46
CA GLN A 52 -9.82 5.39 16.69
C GLN A 52 -8.51 4.65 16.44
N TYR A 53 -8.56 3.53 15.71
CA TYR A 53 -7.35 2.80 15.30
C TYR A 53 -6.42 3.66 14.44
N GLN A 54 -6.96 4.39 13.45
CA GLN A 54 -6.15 5.27 12.60
C GLN A 54 -5.48 6.39 13.40
N ARG A 55 -6.20 7.01 14.35
CA ARG A 55 -5.64 8.03 15.25
C ARG A 55 -4.52 7.45 16.10
N TRP A 56 -4.75 6.29 16.71
CA TRP A 56 -3.74 5.59 17.51
C TRP A 56 -2.50 5.22 16.68
N LEU A 57 -2.69 4.64 15.49
CA LEU A 57 -1.58 4.25 14.64
C LEU A 57 -0.78 5.48 14.19
N ASN A 58 -1.45 6.57 13.83
CA ASN A 58 -0.78 7.83 13.47
C ASN A 58 0.04 8.39 14.62
N HIS A 59 -0.50 8.38 15.83
CA HIS A 59 0.22 8.81 17.03
C HIS A 59 1.47 7.95 17.26
N VAL A 60 1.35 6.63 17.18
CA VAL A 60 2.51 5.73 17.36
C VAL A 60 3.56 5.94 16.26
N GLU A 61 3.17 5.89 14.99
CA GLU A 61 4.13 5.89 13.89
C GLU A 61 4.76 7.26 13.67
N HIS A 62 3.98 8.34 13.72
CA HIS A 62 4.44 9.65 13.30
C HIS A 62 4.76 10.60 14.46
N GLU A 63 4.16 10.41 15.64
CA GLU A 63 4.42 11.28 16.79
C GLU A 63 5.42 10.66 17.78
N ILE A 64 5.27 9.35 18.08
CA ILE A 64 6.20 8.65 18.98
C ILE A 64 7.44 8.18 18.22
N PHE A 65 7.26 7.44 17.13
CA PHE A 65 8.38 6.89 16.35
C PHE A 65 8.96 7.90 15.36
N GLU A 66 8.24 9.00 15.08
CA GLU A 66 8.64 10.05 14.13
C GLU A 66 8.99 9.51 12.74
N ILE A 67 8.33 8.44 12.32
CA ILE A 67 8.46 7.89 10.98
C ILE A 67 8.00 8.98 9.98
N PRO A 68 8.84 9.41 9.02
CA PRO A 68 8.48 10.46 8.08
C PRO A 68 7.18 10.14 7.33
N ARG A 69 6.33 11.14 7.08
CA ARG A 69 5.17 10.95 6.22
C ARG A 69 5.59 10.90 4.76
N GLU A 70 4.90 10.09 3.99
CA GLU A 70 5.05 9.98 2.56
C GLU A 70 4.42 11.18 1.82
N ASP A 71 5.10 11.65 0.77
CA ASP A 71 4.61 12.76 -0.06
C ASP A 71 3.65 12.31 -1.17
N LEU A 72 3.73 11.02 -1.55
CA LEU A 72 2.95 10.40 -2.61
C LEU A 72 2.74 8.91 -2.30
N VAL A 73 1.49 8.45 -2.43
CA VAL A 73 1.14 7.03 -2.37
C VAL A 73 0.60 6.59 -3.71
N ILE A 74 1.21 5.59 -4.32
CA ILE A 74 0.68 4.95 -5.52
C ILE A 74 0.04 3.63 -5.11
N TYR A 75 -1.27 3.54 -5.25
CA TYR A 75 -2.03 2.32 -5.02
C TYR A 75 -2.29 1.61 -6.34
N LEU A 76 -1.76 0.40 -6.47
CA LEU A 76 -2.00 -0.48 -7.61
C LEU A 76 -3.31 -1.23 -7.39
N ASP A 77 -4.34 -0.82 -8.11
CA ASP A 77 -5.72 -1.26 -7.93
C ASP A 77 -5.93 -2.59 -8.65
N VAL A 78 -5.90 -3.67 -7.86
CA VAL A 78 -6.21 -5.03 -8.27
C VAL A 78 -7.37 -5.52 -7.39
N PRO A 79 -8.54 -5.83 -7.97
CA PRO A 79 -9.63 -6.44 -7.22
C PRO A 79 -9.18 -7.73 -6.51
N PRO A 80 -9.65 -8.00 -5.28
CA PRO A 80 -9.22 -9.15 -4.49
C PRO A 80 -9.29 -10.49 -5.23
N GLU A 81 -10.33 -10.71 -6.01
CA GLU A 81 -10.56 -11.92 -6.79
C GLU A 81 -9.49 -12.12 -7.87
N GLU A 82 -9.12 -11.05 -8.58
CA GLU A 82 -8.05 -11.08 -9.58
C GLU A 82 -6.67 -11.26 -8.93
N GLY A 83 -6.44 -10.60 -7.79
CA GLY A 83 -5.22 -10.78 -7.02
C GLY A 83 -5.04 -12.23 -6.55
N GLN A 84 -6.13 -12.87 -6.12
CA GLN A 84 -6.14 -14.25 -5.70
C GLN A 84 -5.89 -15.21 -6.88
N ARG A 85 -6.51 -14.96 -8.04
CA ARG A 85 -6.25 -15.70 -9.29
C ARG A 85 -4.79 -15.61 -9.72
N LEU A 86 -4.16 -14.44 -9.60
CA LEU A 86 -2.73 -14.24 -9.89
C LEU A 86 -1.79 -15.02 -8.96
N VAL A 87 -2.18 -15.21 -7.70
CA VAL A 87 -1.37 -15.99 -6.75
C VAL A 87 -1.50 -17.48 -7.04
N GLN A 88 -2.68 -17.94 -7.46
CA GLN A 88 -2.91 -19.34 -7.84
C GLN A 88 -2.18 -19.76 -9.12
N THR A 89 -2.00 -18.84 -10.07
CA THR A 89 -1.29 -19.11 -11.34
C THR A 89 0.23 -19.05 -11.20
N LYS A 90 0.76 -18.45 -10.13
CA LYS A 90 2.17 -18.55 -9.78
C LYS A 90 2.41 -19.91 -9.13
N GLU A 91 3.31 -20.70 -9.71
CA GLU A 91 3.58 -22.08 -9.31
C GLU A 91 3.56 -22.32 -7.79
N PHE A 92 2.89 -23.41 -7.45
CA PHE A 92 2.70 -24.01 -6.15
C PHE A 92 3.98 -23.93 -5.27
N ARG A 93 4.03 -23.02 -4.29
CA ARG A 93 4.97 -23.16 -3.16
C ARG A 93 4.47 -24.32 -2.30
N GLY A 94 5.16 -25.46 -2.34
CA GLY A 94 4.75 -26.77 -1.81
C GLY A 94 4.55 -26.92 -0.29
N TYR A 95 3.84 -26.01 0.37
CA TYR A 95 3.61 -26.05 1.82
C TYR A 95 2.13 -26.01 2.26
N ILE A 96 1.15 -25.99 1.36
CA ILE A 96 -0.26 -25.89 1.75
C ILE A 96 -1.02 -27.17 1.37
N GLY A 97 -1.23 -28.02 2.40
CA GLY A 97 -2.09 -29.20 2.39
C GLY A 97 -3.58 -28.87 2.22
N ASP A 98 -4.40 -29.92 2.14
CA ASP A 98 -5.75 -29.95 1.54
C ASP A 98 -6.89 -29.21 2.28
N GLU A 99 -6.61 -28.29 3.21
CA GLU A 99 -7.63 -27.43 3.87
C GLU A 99 -8.01 -26.18 3.04
N LYS A 100 -7.96 -26.28 1.70
CA LYS A 100 -7.84 -25.09 0.85
C LYS A 100 -9.09 -24.23 0.75
N VAL A 101 -10.31 -24.77 0.78
CA VAL A 101 -11.52 -24.01 0.41
C VAL A 101 -11.92 -23.00 1.51
N ASP A 102 -12.04 -23.43 2.76
CA ASP A 102 -12.51 -22.57 3.86
C ASP A 102 -11.46 -21.51 4.26
N GLN A 103 -10.16 -21.84 4.13
CA GLN A 103 -9.09 -20.86 4.28
C GLN A 103 -9.07 -19.86 3.11
N HIS A 104 -9.43 -20.28 1.90
CA HIS A 104 -9.54 -19.40 0.73
C HIS A 104 -10.68 -18.40 0.88
N GLU A 105 -11.84 -18.85 1.34
CA GLU A 105 -13.02 -18.02 1.61
C GLU A 105 -12.76 -17.00 2.74
N LYS A 106 -12.12 -17.43 3.84
CA LYS A 106 -11.73 -16.51 4.91
C LYS A 106 -10.68 -15.50 4.45
N ASN A 107 -9.77 -15.91 3.56
CA ASN A 107 -8.76 -15.02 3.00
C ASN A 107 -9.39 -13.99 2.03
N ILE A 108 -10.29 -14.41 1.13
CA ILE A 108 -10.94 -13.46 0.20
C ILE A 108 -11.83 -12.46 0.95
N GLN A 109 -12.56 -12.88 1.99
CA GLN A 109 -13.32 -11.94 2.83
C GLN A 109 -12.41 -10.93 3.52
N PHE A 110 -11.25 -11.37 4.02
CA PHE A 110 -10.26 -10.47 4.61
C PHE A 110 -9.68 -9.49 3.57
N LEU A 111 -9.32 -9.98 2.39
CA LEU A 111 -8.81 -9.16 1.29
C LEU A 111 -9.85 -8.15 0.81
N ASN A 112 -11.13 -8.53 0.71
CA ASN A 112 -12.22 -7.63 0.38
C ASN A 112 -12.38 -6.51 1.41
N LYS A 113 -12.33 -6.84 2.71
CA LYS A 113 -12.36 -5.82 3.76
C LYS A 113 -11.16 -4.86 3.71
N ALA A 114 -9.97 -5.40 3.46
CA ALA A 114 -8.76 -4.58 3.30
C ALA A 114 -8.87 -3.68 2.05
N TYR A 115 -9.34 -4.23 0.93
CA TYR A 115 -9.55 -3.50 -0.32
C TYR A 115 -10.50 -2.32 -0.13
N LEU A 116 -11.67 -2.55 0.48
CA LEU A 116 -12.61 -1.46 0.81
C LEU A 116 -11.97 -0.41 1.71
N SER A 117 -11.19 -0.84 2.72
CA SER A 117 -10.47 0.10 3.57
C SER A 117 -9.44 0.94 2.79
N PHE A 118 -8.78 0.39 1.77
CA PHE A 118 -7.88 1.15 0.91
C PHE A 118 -8.66 2.12 0.01
N GLN A 119 -9.80 1.71 -0.56
CA GLN A 119 -10.64 2.61 -1.36
C GLN A 119 -11.12 3.82 -0.53
N GLU A 120 -11.52 3.61 0.73
CA GLU A 120 -11.83 4.69 1.69
C GLU A 120 -10.62 5.61 1.92
N MET A 121 -9.42 5.06 2.10
CA MET A 121 -8.21 5.87 2.29
C MET A 121 -7.88 6.70 1.06
N ILE A 122 -8.03 6.12 -0.13
CA ILE A 122 -7.77 6.80 -1.39
C ILE A 122 -8.71 8.01 -1.55
N SER A 123 -10.00 7.87 -1.23
CA SER A 123 -10.94 8.99 -1.31
C SER A 123 -10.65 10.10 -0.30
N ASP A 124 -10.13 9.74 0.88
CA ASP A 124 -9.92 10.68 1.99
C ASP A 124 -8.57 11.43 1.88
N ASN A 125 -7.67 11.01 0.99
CA ASN A 125 -6.29 11.50 0.96
C ASN A 125 -5.85 11.93 -0.44
N SER A 126 -5.72 13.24 -0.66
CA SER A 126 -5.37 13.81 -1.98
C SER A 126 -3.98 13.44 -2.51
N HIS A 127 -3.05 13.04 -1.64
CA HIS A 127 -1.72 12.57 -2.02
C HIS A 127 -1.70 11.09 -2.46
N TRP A 128 -2.84 10.41 -2.43
CA TRP A 128 -2.99 9.06 -2.97
C TRP A 128 -3.35 9.12 -4.45
N GLN A 129 -2.73 8.25 -5.21
CA GLN A 129 -2.94 8.10 -6.63
C GLN A 129 -3.22 6.63 -6.93
N LYS A 130 -4.39 6.39 -7.52
CA LYS A 130 -4.86 5.04 -7.84
C LYS A 130 -4.55 4.73 -9.30
N ILE A 131 -3.90 3.60 -9.55
CA ILE A 131 -3.62 3.10 -10.90
C ILE A 131 -4.36 1.79 -11.08
N SER A 132 -5.34 1.75 -12.01
CA SER A 132 -6.02 0.51 -12.37
C SER A 132 -5.04 -0.47 -13.00
N CYS A 133 -4.92 -1.66 -12.43
CA CYS A 133 -4.13 -2.74 -13.02
C CYS A 133 -4.93 -3.61 -14.01
N LEU A 134 -6.22 -3.34 -14.16
CA LEU A 134 -7.10 -3.99 -15.13
C LEU A 134 -7.42 -3.03 -16.28
N GLU A 135 -7.64 -3.60 -17.45
CA GLU A 135 -8.19 -2.88 -18.61
C GLU A 135 -9.58 -2.32 -18.30
N TYR A 136 -10.01 -1.34 -19.11
CA TYR A 136 -11.33 -0.69 -19.01
C TYR A 136 -11.66 -0.11 -17.62
N GLY A 137 -10.64 0.29 -16.86
CA GLY A 137 -10.83 0.95 -15.57
C GLY A 137 -11.33 0.02 -14.45
N GLY A 138 -11.04 -1.29 -14.52
CA GLY A 138 -11.29 -2.21 -13.40
C GLY A 138 -12.10 -3.46 -13.74
N THR A 139 -12.49 -3.67 -15.01
CA THR A 139 -13.41 -4.77 -15.41
C THR A 139 -12.84 -5.70 -16.48
N GLY A 140 -11.71 -5.34 -17.09
CA GLY A 140 -11.05 -6.14 -18.12
C GLY A 140 -9.90 -7.02 -17.61
N PRO A 141 -9.15 -7.67 -18.52
CA PRO A 141 -7.97 -8.45 -18.15
C PRO A 141 -6.92 -7.58 -17.45
N ILE A 142 -6.02 -8.24 -16.73
CA ILE A 142 -4.88 -7.56 -16.11
C ILE A 142 -3.98 -6.99 -17.21
N ARG A 143 -3.65 -5.71 -17.07
CA ARG A 143 -2.76 -4.96 -17.97
C ARG A 143 -1.35 -5.55 -17.93
N SER A 144 -0.59 -5.31 -19.00
CA SER A 144 0.84 -5.67 -19.03
C SER A 144 1.63 -4.85 -18.01
N ARG A 145 2.80 -5.37 -17.61
CA ARG A 145 3.70 -4.66 -16.69
C ARG A 145 4.19 -3.35 -17.29
N GLU A 146 4.43 -3.35 -18.59
CA GLU A 146 4.89 -2.21 -19.37
C GLU A 146 3.82 -1.11 -19.37
N SER A 147 2.55 -1.47 -19.61
CA SER A 147 1.45 -0.51 -19.56
C SER A 147 1.29 0.13 -18.18
N ILE A 148 1.35 -0.68 -17.10
CA ILE A 148 1.27 -0.15 -15.73
C ILE A 148 2.51 0.70 -15.38
N HIS A 149 3.69 0.31 -15.87
CA HIS A 149 4.93 1.05 -15.69
C HIS A 149 4.84 2.46 -16.28
N GLU A 150 4.30 2.61 -17.49
CA GLU A 150 4.14 3.92 -18.12
C GLU A 150 3.26 4.85 -17.28
N ASP A 151 2.12 4.38 -16.76
CA ASP A 151 1.25 5.18 -15.88
C ASP A 151 1.98 5.62 -14.59
N ILE A 152 2.70 4.68 -13.96
CA ILE A 152 3.50 4.97 -12.76
C ILE A 152 4.56 6.02 -13.10
N TRP A 153 5.26 5.85 -14.22
CA TRP A 153 6.36 6.72 -14.63
C TRP A 153 5.87 8.13 -14.97
N GLN A 154 4.76 8.24 -15.69
CA GLN A 154 4.12 9.53 -15.97
C GLN A 154 3.82 10.28 -14.67
N LEU A 155 3.18 9.60 -13.73
CA LEU A 155 2.78 10.16 -12.46
C LEU A 155 3.98 10.58 -11.60
N VAL A 156 4.99 9.71 -11.49
CA VAL A 156 6.22 9.98 -10.74
C VAL A 156 7.01 11.13 -11.39
N SER A 157 7.08 11.18 -12.72
CA SER A 157 7.75 12.26 -13.46
C SER A 157 7.10 13.62 -13.20
N GLU A 158 5.77 13.68 -13.19
CA GLU A 158 5.02 14.90 -12.83
C GLU A 158 5.19 15.27 -11.35
N PHE A 159 5.24 14.27 -10.46
CA PHE A 159 5.54 14.48 -9.05
C PHE A 159 6.93 15.09 -8.85
N ILE A 160 7.98 14.51 -9.42
CA ILE A 160 9.36 15.02 -9.32
C ILE A 160 9.48 16.43 -9.90
N LYS A 161 8.69 16.77 -10.94
CA LYS A 161 8.72 18.11 -11.53
C LYS A 161 8.40 19.23 -10.55
N ARG A 162 7.64 18.93 -9.48
CA ARG A 162 7.27 19.86 -8.40
C ARG A 162 8.41 20.11 -7.39
N TYR A 163 9.49 19.34 -7.45
CA TYR A 163 10.64 19.42 -6.55
C TYR A 163 11.93 19.72 -7.35
N PRO A 164 12.25 20.99 -7.62
CA PRO A 164 13.38 21.39 -8.48
C PRO A 164 14.72 20.83 -8.01
N ASP A 165 14.92 20.72 -6.70
CA ASP A 165 16.15 20.23 -6.08
C ASP A 165 16.43 18.75 -6.38
N LEU A 166 15.39 17.97 -6.74
CA LEU A 166 15.54 16.59 -7.19
C LEU A 166 15.94 16.49 -8.67
N LYS A 167 15.67 17.51 -9.49
CA LYS A 167 15.98 17.49 -10.94
C LYS A 167 17.46 17.61 -11.25
N ALA A 168 18.25 18.22 -10.36
CA ALA A 168 19.66 18.50 -10.60
C ALA A 168 20.58 17.25 -10.64
N ARG A 169 20.02 16.03 -10.57
CA ARG A 169 20.77 14.79 -10.35
C ARG A 169 20.39 13.63 -11.28
N TRP A 170 19.52 13.86 -12.28
CA TRP A 170 19.10 12.86 -13.25
C TRP A 170 19.36 13.35 -14.68
#